data_AF-A0A9D1G9T8-F1
#
_entry.id   AF-A0A9D1G9T8-F1
#
_cell.length_a   1.000
_cell.length_b   1.000
_cell.length_c   1.000
_cell.angle_alpha   90.00
_cell.angle_beta   90.00
_cell.angle_gamma   90.00
#
_symmetry.space_group_name_H-M   'P 1'
#
loop_
_entity.id
_entity.type
_entity.pdbx_description
1 polymer ?
#
loop_
_entity_poly.entity_id
_entity_poly.type
_entity_poly.pdbx_seq_one_letter_code
_entity_poly.pdbx_strand_id
1 'polypeptide(L)'
;MNKYWYNYGNIFKVKFRNHYCYKCGEKLMIVKHRKVVDQKSEEAKYYDFDAGGDGAIMVGPCEFIHKVFFCPKCSQNIELITQINQEDIEIIIKKVISYFKKRNREIFISRSYETKLGEFIENNFSLNDDIILCLHISEKNKEPKTYKIPIIRRKFWKRPYYFDISKKKLINFIK
;
A
#
# COMPACT_ATOMS: atom_id res chain seq x y z
N MET A 1 -19.85 -0.56 -25.13
CA MET A 1 -18.79 -0.10 -24.21
C MET A 1 -17.97 -1.31 -23.81
N ASN A 2 -16.67 -1.31 -24.14
CA ASN A 2 -15.78 -2.42 -23.81
C ASN A 2 -15.65 -2.55 -22.28
N LYS A 3 -15.54 -3.78 -21.80
CA LYS A 3 -15.38 -4.07 -20.37
C LYS A 3 -14.16 -4.93 -20.17
N TYR A 4 -13.35 -4.58 -19.19
CA TYR A 4 -12.19 -5.36 -18.84
C TYR A 4 -12.10 -5.60 -17.34
N TRP A 5 -11.82 -6.85 -16.96
CA TRP A 5 -11.74 -7.30 -15.58
C TRP A 5 -10.30 -7.49 -15.15
N TYR A 6 -9.87 -6.75 -14.14
CA TYR A 6 -8.55 -6.93 -13.55
C TYR A 6 -8.59 -7.77 -12.28
N ASN A 7 -7.64 -8.69 -12.21
CA ASN A 7 -7.31 -9.44 -11.01
C ASN A 7 -5.94 -8.98 -10.49
N TYR A 8 -5.90 -7.86 -9.77
CA TYR A 8 -4.69 -7.36 -9.13
C TYR A 8 -4.65 -7.60 -7.62
N GLY A 9 -3.43 -7.69 -7.10
CA GLY A 9 -3.15 -8.03 -5.72
C GLY A 9 -2.91 -9.53 -5.54
N ASN A 10 -2.21 -9.90 -4.47
CA ASN A 10 -2.00 -11.29 -4.15
C ASN A 10 -3.33 -11.88 -3.65
N ILE A 11 -4.00 -12.67 -4.50
CA ILE A 11 -5.31 -13.27 -4.23
C ILE A 11 -5.31 -14.06 -2.92
N PHE A 12 -4.19 -14.72 -2.59
CA PHE A 12 -4.06 -15.43 -1.32
C PHE A 12 -4.10 -14.44 -0.15
N LYS A 13 -3.31 -13.36 -0.20
CA LYS A 13 -3.33 -12.34 0.88
C LYS A 13 -4.71 -11.73 1.07
N VAL A 14 -5.44 -11.48 -0.03
CA VAL A 14 -6.78 -10.89 -0.01
C VAL A 14 -7.83 -11.84 0.60
N LYS A 15 -7.69 -13.15 0.41
CA LYS A 15 -8.69 -14.15 0.82
C LYS A 15 -8.42 -14.77 2.19
N PHE A 16 -7.16 -14.97 2.56
CA PHE A 16 -6.76 -15.81 3.70
C PHE A 16 -6.50 -15.05 5.00
N ARG A 17 -6.78 -13.74 5.08
CA ARG A 17 -6.75 -13.01 6.34
C ARG A 17 -7.82 -11.92 6.41
N ASN A 18 -8.19 -11.55 7.64
CA ASN A 18 -8.98 -10.36 7.87
C ASN A 18 -8.13 -9.11 7.60
N HIS A 19 -8.74 -8.11 6.99
CA HIS A 19 -8.13 -6.83 6.66
C HIS A 19 -8.78 -5.72 7.47
N TYR A 20 -7.98 -4.75 7.92
CA TYR A 20 -8.43 -3.68 8.81
C TYR A 20 -7.94 -2.33 8.30
N CYS A 21 -8.81 -1.34 8.26
CA CYS A 21 -8.52 -0.02 7.69
C CYS A 21 -7.27 0.58 8.35
N TYR A 22 -6.29 0.97 7.53
CA TYR A 22 -5.05 1.57 8.04
C TYR A 22 -5.28 2.87 8.83
N LYS A 23 -6.40 3.57 8.60
CA LYS A 23 -6.77 4.82 9.27
C LYS A 23 -7.47 4.58 10.61
N CYS A 24 -8.56 3.82 10.59
CA CYS A 24 -9.48 3.73 11.73
C CYS A 24 -9.54 2.34 12.40
N GLY A 25 -8.84 1.34 11.86
CA GLY A 25 -8.83 -0.02 12.39
C GLY A 25 -10.09 -0.85 12.11
N GLU A 26 -11.10 -0.29 11.44
CA GLU A 26 -12.36 -0.99 11.14
C GLU A 26 -12.14 -2.16 10.16
N LYS A 27 -12.90 -3.25 10.30
CA LYS A 27 -12.79 -4.40 9.39
C LYS A 27 -13.21 -3.99 7.98
N LEU A 28 -12.36 -4.30 7.01
CA LEU A 28 -12.59 -3.96 5.61
C LEU A 28 -13.45 -5.01 4.90
N MET A 29 -14.27 -4.52 3.99
CA MET A 29 -15.05 -5.33 3.05
C MET A 29 -14.36 -5.34 1.69
N ILE A 30 -14.59 -6.37 0.88
CA ILE A 30 -14.14 -6.39 -0.52
C ILE A 30 -15.33 -6.08 -1.41
N VAL A 31 -15.23 -5.03 -2.21
CA VAL A 31 -16.29 -4.60 -3.13
C VAL A 31 -15.77 -4.52 -4.56
N LYS A 32 -16.68 -4.59 -5.53
CA LYS A 32 -16.36 -4.33 -6.95
C LYS A 32 -16.35 -2.83 -7.17
N HIS A 33 -15.23 -2.32 -7.66
CA HIS A 33 -15.07 -0.94 -8.10
C HIS A 33 -15.04 -0.92 -9.63
N ARG A 34 -15.73 0.06 -10.22
CA ARG A 34 -15.85 0.25 -11.67
C ARG A 34 -15.35 1.64 -12.02
N LYS A 35 -14.60 1.77 -13.11
CA LYS A 35 -14.19 3.07 -13.65
C LYS A 35 -14.31 3.05 -15.16
N VAL A 36 -14.97 4.04 -15.75
CA VAL A 36 -14.87 4.28 -17.19
C VAL A 36 -13.68 5.20 -17.45
N VAL A 37 -12.84 4.82 -18.41
CA VAL A 37 -11.66 5.60 -18.82
C VAL A 37 -11.70 5.78 -20.33
N ASP A 38 -11.54 7.02 -20.77
CA ASP A 38 -11.37 7.33 -22.19
C ASP A 38 -9.93 7.06 -22.62
N GLN A 39 -9.76 6.34 -23.72
CA GLN A 39 -8.45 6.01 -24.30
C GLN A 39 -7.59 7.25 -24.61
N LYS A 40 -8.21 8.40 -24.88
CA LYS A 40 -7.53 9.67 -25.17
C LYS A 40 -7.22 10.50 -23.92
N SER A 41 -7.69 10.07 -22.75
CA SER A 41 -7.42 10.78 -21.50
C SER A 41 -5.98 10.59 -21.03
N GLU A 42 -5.45 11.55 -20.27
CA GLU A 42 -4.09 11.45 -19.71
C GLU A 42 -3.92 10.23 -18.78
N GLU A 43 -5.01 9.81 -18.13
CA GLU A 43 -4.97 8.66 -17.24
C GLU A 43 -4.97 7.31 -17.97
N ALA A 44 -5.28 7.28 -19.26
CA ALA A 44 -5.31 6.06 -20.08
C ALA A 44 -3.97 5.31 -20.03
N LYS A 45 -2.85 6.02 -19.89
CA LYS A 45 -1.49 5.43 -19.74
C LYS A 45 -1.31 4.50 -18.55
N TYR A 46 -2.26 4.49 -17.61
CA TYR A 46 -2.26 3.61 -16.45
C TYR A 46 -3.19 2.41 -16.61
N TYR A 47 -3.95 2.32 -17.70
CA TYR A 47 -4.89 1.24 -17.97
C TYR A 47 -4.44 0.51 -19.23
N ASP A 48 -4.69 -0.80 -19.28
CA ASP A 48 -4.28 -1.61 -20.42
C ASP A 48 -5.47 -1.76 -21.38
N PHE A 49 -5.42 -0.97 -22.46
CA PHE A 49 -6.41 -0.95 -23.53
C PHE A 49 -6.14 -2.02 -24.60
N ASP A 50 -5.00 -2.69 -24.55
CA ASP A 50 -4.60 -3.73 -25.52
C ASP A 50 -5.22 -5.08 -25.18
N ALA A 51 -5.89 -5.16 -24.04
CA ALA A 51 -6.42 -6.40 -23.47
C ALA A 51 -7.84 -6.76 -23.97
N GLY A 52 -8.25 -6.29 -25.15
CA GLY A 52 -9.50 -6.73 -25.76
C GLY A 52 -9.45 -8.22 -26.10
N GLY A 53 -10.63 -8.84 -26.22
CA GLY A 53 -10.74 -10.24 -26.63
C GLY A 53 -10.00 -10.49 -27.94
N ASP A 54 -9.36 -11.66 -28.05
CA ASP A 54 -8.63 -12.12 -29.24
C ASP A 54 -7.48 -11.20 -29.71
N GLY A 55 -6.88 -10.42 -28.81
CA GLY A 55 -5.78 -9.52 -29.12
C GLY A 55 -6.21 -8.21 -29.80
N ALA A 56 -7.51 -7.89 -29.78
CA ALA A 56 -8.02 -6.65 -30.31
C ALA A 56 -7.77 -5.48 -29.34
N ILE A 57 -7.40 -4.31 -29.86
CA ILE A 57 -7.30 -3.08 -29.07
C ILE A 57 -8.72 -2.59 -28.74
N MET A 58 -8.97 -2.30 -27.47
CA MET A 58 -10.23 -1.69 -27.06
C MET A 58 -10.25 -0.21 -27.47
N VAL A 59 -11.03 0.11 -28.50
CA VAL A 59 -11.17 1.48 -29.01
C VAL A 59 -12.27 2.24 -28.26
N GLY A 60 -11.97 3.48 -27.86
CA GLY A 60 -12.91 4.38 -27.20
C GLY A 60 -13.04 4.16 -25.68
N PRO A 61 -14.07 4.73 -25.03
CA PRO A 61 -14.26 4.60 -23.58
C PRO A 61 -14.43 3.14 -23.15
N CYS A 62 -13.63 2.74 -22.16
CA CYS A 62 -13.60 1.37 -21.64
C CYS A 62 -13.94 1.36 -20.15
N GLU A 63 -14.80 0.41 -19.75
CA GLU A 63 -15.12 0.17 -18.34
C GLU A 63 -14.15 -0.84 -17.73
N PHE A 64 -13.41 -0.37 -16.75
CA PHE A 64 -12.42 -1.11 -16.01
C PHE A 64 -12.96 -1.53 -14.65
N ILE A 65 -13.01 -2.84 -14.41
CA ILE A 65 -13.65 -3.44 -13.25
C ILE A 65 -12.61 -4.19 -12.42
N HIS A 66 -12.53 -3.89 -11.12
CA HIS A 66 -11.61 -4.56 -10.21
C HIS A 66 -12.17 -4.61 -8.79
N LYS A 67 -11.48 -5.36 -7.91
CA LYS A 67 -11.79 -5.38 -6.48
C LYS A 67 -10.98 -4.32 -5.74
N VAL A 68 -11.59 -3.74 -4.71
CA VAL A 68 -10.95 -2.83 -3.74
C VAL A 68 -11.40 -3.21 -2.34
N PHE A 69 -10.67 -2.73 -1.34
CA PHE A 69 -11.19 -2.71 0.01
C PHE A 69 -12.11 -1.51 0.18
N PHE A 70 -13.18 -1.69 0.94
CA PHE A 70 -14.08 -0.64 1.37
C PHE A 70 -14.08 -0.60 2.90
N CYS A 71 -13.84 0.59 3.44
CA CYS A 71 -13.97 0.85 4.87
C CYS A 71 -15.36 1.43 5.15
N PRO A 72 -16.24 0.74 5.89
CA PRO A 72 -17.58 1.24 6.17
C PRO A 72 -17.55 2.46 7.08
N LYS A 73 -16.62 2.52 8.04
CA LYS A 73 -16.48 3.65 8.97
C LYS A 73 -15.95 4.92 8.29
N CYS A 74 -14.96 4.79 7.41
CA CYS A 74 -14.42 5.92 6.65
C CYS A 74 -15.24 6.24 5.39
N SER A 75 -16.15 5.35 4.97
CA SER A 75 -16.85 5.41 3.69
C SER A 75 -15.91 5.60 2.49
N GLN A 76 -14.79 4.88 2.49
CA GLN A 76 -13.71 5.04 1.50
C GLN A 76 -13.29 3.72 0.86
N ASN A 77 -13.05 3.78 -0.46
CA ASN A 77 -12.39 2.73 -1.21
C ASN A 77 -10.87 2.87 -1.06
N ILE A 78 -10.18 1.73 -0.88
CA ILE A 78 -8.73 1.64 -0.74
C ILE A 78 -8.24 0.56 -1.69
N GLU A 79 -7.22 0.85 -2.49
CA GLU A 79 -6.62 -0.13 -3.38
C GLU A 79 -6.06 -1.32 -2.59
N LEU A 80 -6.27 -2.54 -3.11
CA LEU A 80 -5.82 -3.77 -2.45
C LEU A 80 -4.33 -3.74 -2.14
N ILE A 81 -3.51 -3.27 -3.09
CA ILE A 81 -2.05 -3.18 -2.94
C ILE A 81 -1.68 -2.21 -1.81
N THR A 82 -2.35 -1.06 -1.74
CA THR A 82 -2.07 -0.03 -0.74
C THR A 82 -2.37 -0.53 0.67
N GLN A 83 -3.55 -1.10 0.88
CA GLN A 83 -3.92 -1.66 2.18
C GLN A 83 -3.03 -2.83 2.58
N ILE A 84 -2.76 -3.77 1.67
CA ILE A 84 -1.88 -4.91 1.95
C ILE A 84 -0.47 -4.44 2.30
N ASN A 85 0.04 -3.39 1.65
CA ASN A 85 1.35 -2.84 1.98
C ASN A 85 1.40 -2.29 3.42
N GLN A 86 0.34 -1.62 3.90
CA GLN A 86 0.27 -1.16 5.29
C GLN A 86 0.30 -2.35 6.28
N GLU A 87 -0.45 -3.40 6.01
CA GLU A 87 -0.45 -4.62 6.84
C GLU A 87 0.89 -5.37 6.78
N ASP A 88 1.52 -5.40 5.61
CA ASP A 88 2.80 -6.07 5.42
C ASP A 88 3.93 -5.35 6.16
N ILE A 89 3.89 -4.02 6.30
CA ILE A 89 4.82 -3.25 7.15
C ILE A 89 4.79 -3.76 8.59
N GLU A 90 3.60 -3.90 9.17
CA GLU A 90 3.44 -4.43 10.54
C GLU A 90 4.03 -5.84 10.70
N ILE A 91 3.79 -6.70 9.70
CA ILE A 91 4.35 -8.06 9.67
C ILE A 91 5.87 -8.02 9.55
N ILE A 92 6.41 -7.12 8.73
CA ILE A 92 7.86 -6.94 8.56
C ILE A 92 8.48 -6.49 9.89
N ILE A 93 7.91 -5.48 10.56
CA ILE A 93 8.40 -4.98 11.85
C ILE A 93 8.47 -6.11 12.88
N LYS A 94 7.37 -6.87 13.05
CA LYS A 94 7.32 -8.03 13.97
C LYS A 94 8.40 -9.07 13.63
N LYS A 95 8.60 -9.37 12.34
CA LYS A 95 9.63 -10.31 11.88
C LYS A 95 11.05 -9.80 12.12
N VAL A 96 11.28 -8.48 12.07
CA VAL A 96 12.59 -7.88 12.34
C VAL A 96 12.89 -7.86 13.83
N ILE A 97 11.93 -7.45 14.67
CA ILE A 97 12.06 -7.53 16.13
C ILE A 97 12.39 -8.97 16.55
N SER A 98 11.66 -9.97 16.03
CA SER A 98 11.94 -11.38 16.29
C SER A 98 13.34 -11.81 15.82
N TYR A 99 13.82 -11.31 14.69
CA TYR A 99 15.16 -11.62 14.16
C TYR A 99 16.29 -11.15 15.09
N PHE A 100 16.16 -9.96 15.68
CA PHE A 100 17.14 -9.41 16.63
C PHE A 100 17.01 -10.04 18.02
N LYS A 101 15.79 -10.32 18.48
CA LYS A 101 15.56 -11.05 19.74
C LYS A 101 16.27 -12.40 19.76
N LYS A 102 16.23 -13.15 18.65
CA LYS A 102 16.97 -14.44 18.49
C LYS A 102 18.50 -14.30 18.55
N ARG A 103 19.03 -13.08 18.55
CA ARG A 103 20.46 -12.75 18.63
C ARG A 103 20.79 -11.97 19.91
N ASN A 104 19.94 -12.07 20.93
CA ASN A 104 20.07 -11.37 22.21
C ASN A 104 20.15 -9.84 22.07
N ARG A 105 19.53 -9.28 21.02
CA ARG A 105 19.39 -7.84 20.81
C ARG A 105 17.92 -7.47 20.97
N GLU A 106 17.62 -6.69 22.01
CA GLU A 106 16.27 -6.18 22.25
C GLU A 106 16.12 -4.80 21.60
N ILE A 107 15.29 -4.76 20.56
CA ILE A 107 14.99 -3.53 19.83
C ILE A 107 13.50 -3.23 19.92
N PHE A 108 13.19 -1.94 19.93
CA PHE A 108 11.85 -1.43 19.80
C PHE A 108 11.74 -0.67 18.48
N ILE A 109 10.63 -0.86 17.76
CA ILE A 109 10.34 -0.15 16.51
C ILE A 109 8.93 0.42 16.61
N SER A 110 8.81 1.75 16.59
CA SER A 110 7.53 2.45 16.42
C SER A 110 7.43 3.08 15.04
N ARG A 111 6.21 3.40 14.62
CA ARG A 111 5.93 4.03 13.33
C ARG A 111 5.28 5.39 13.53
N SER A 112 5.59 6.32 12.65
CA SER A 112 4.91 7.59 12.46
C SER A 112 4.89 7.95 10.97
N TYR A 113 4.19 9.02 10.63
CA TYR A 113 4.18 9.59 9.29
C TYR A 113 4.55 11.07 9.38
N GLU A 114 5.27 11.54 8.37
CA GLU A 114 5.59 12.95 8.19
C GLU A 114 5.38 13.38 6.74
N THR A 115 5.21 14.68 6.51
CA THR A 115 5.26 15.29 5.17
C THR A 115 6.70 15.36 4.66
N LYS A 116 6.93 15.67 3.38
CA LYS A 116 8.31 15.90 2.88
C LYS A 116 8.99 17.10 3.52
N LEU A 117 8.22 18.01 4.10
CA LEU A 117 8.72 19.15 4.87
C LEU A 117 9.09 18.76 6.32
N GLY A 118 8.85 17.51 6.73
CA GLY A 118 9.15 17.01 8.06
C GLY A 118 8.06 17.30 9.10
N GLU A 119 6.86 17.66 8.67
CA GLU A 119 5.74 17.92 9.58
C GLU A 119 5.07 16.61 9.97
N PHE A 120 4.84 16.40 11.26
CA PHE A 120 4.20 15.19 11.77
C PHE A 120 2.75 15.09 11.31
N ILE A 121 2.32 13.88 10.93
CA ILE A 121 0.96 13.59 10.48
C ILE A 121 0.23 12.74 11.54
N GLU A 122 -0.90 13.26 12.02
CA GLU A 122 -1.77 12.55 12.95
C GLU A 122 -2.48 11.34 12.33
N ASN A 123 -3.03 10.46 13.16
CA ASN A 123 -3.58 9.15 12.77
C ASN A 123 -4.83 9.16 11.86
N ASN A 124 -5.32 10.31 11.41
CA ASN A 124 -6.49 10.43 10.53
C ASN A 124 -6.16 11.09 9.19
N PHE A 125 -5.24 10.50 8.44
CA PHE A 125 -4.78 11.03 7.15
C PHE A 125 -5.17 10.14 5.97
N SER A 126 -5.11 10.70 4.77
CA SER A 126 -5.19 9.94 3.51
C SER A 126 -3.81 9.84 2.89
N LEU A 127 -3.45 8.65 2.41
CA LEU A 127 -2.18 8.47 1.70
C LEU A 127 -2.14 9.37 0.45
N ASN A 128 -1.06 10.14 0.29
CA ASN A 128 -0.82 11.02 -0.84
C ASN A 128 0.69 11.04 -1.16
N ASP A 129 1.10 11.72 -2.23
CA ASP A 129 2.49 11.72 -2.72
C ASP A 129 3.50 12.48 -1.82
N ASP A 130 3.05 13.14 -0.76
CA ASP A 130 3.87 13.91 0.18
C ASP A 130 4.26 13.13 1.44
N ILE A 131 3.81 11.89 1.58
CA ILE A 131 3.98 11.13 2.82
C ILE A 131 5.29 10.37 2.87
N ILE A 132 5.93 10.43 4.03
CA ILE A 132 7.08 9.62 4.41
C ILE A 132 6.66 8.76 5.61
N LEU A 133 6.91 7.46 5.52
CA LEU A 133 6.83 6.55 6.66
C LEU A 133 8.13 6.64 7.46
N CYS A 134 8.01 6.93 8.75
CA CYS A 134 9.13 6.98 9.67
C CYS A 134 9.06 5.77 10.61
N LEU A 135 10.10 4.95 10.58
CA LEU A 135 10.29 3.88 11.57
C LEU A 135 11.34 4.32 12.58
N HIS A 136 10.93 4.56 13.82
CA HIS A 136 11.83 4.93 14.91
C HIS A 136 12.30 3.67 15.60
N ILE A 137 13.61 3.45 15.61
CA ILE A 137 14.25 2.28 16.19
C ILE A 137 15.05 2.70 17.42
N SER A 138 14.81 2.03 18.53
CA SER A 138 15.61 2.16 19.75
C SER A 138 16.13 0.80 20.21
N GLU A 139 17.33 0.80 20.78
CA GLU A 139 18.01 -0.38 21.34
C GLU A 139 18.79 0.09 22.58
N LYS A 140 18.84 -0.74 23.63
CA LYS A 140 19.55 -0.40 24.86
C LYS A 140 21.02 -0.06 24.54
N ASN A 141 21.53 1.04 25.12
CA ASN A 141 22.90 1.53 24.97
C ASN A 141 23.29 1.92 23.52
N LYS A 142 22.32 2.25 22.67
CA LYS A 142 22.57 2.81 21.34
C LYS A 142 21.74 4.04 21.10
N GLU A 143 22.28 4.96 20.31
CA GLU A 143 21.55 6.11 19.83
C GLU A 143 20.34 5.67 18.99
N PRO A 144 19.14 6.23 19.25
CA PRO A 144 17.96 6.00 18.43
C PRO A 144 18.21 6.37 16.96
N LYS A 145 17.62 5.62 16.05
CA LYS A 145 17.71 5.87 14.60
C LYS A 145 16.31 5.94 14.01
N THR A 146 16.14 6.77 12.98
CA THR A 146 14.88 6.83 12.22
C THR A 146 15.13 6.41 10.78
N TYR A 147 14.42 5.37 10.32
CA TYR A 147 14.42 4.97 8.92
C TYR A 147 13.25 5.62 8.19
N LYS A 148 13.56 6.58 7.30
CA LYS A 148 12.58 7.32 6.52
C LYS A 148 12.37 6.66 5.16
N ILE A 149 11.11 6.38 4.82
CA ILE A 149 10.73 5.68 3.60
C ILE A 149 9.67 6.50 2.87
N PRO A 150 10.03 7.19 1.78
CA PRO A 150 9.07 7.92 0.96
C PRO A 150 8.03 6.99 0.34
N ILE A 151 6.79 7.47 0.24
CA ILE A 151 5.73 6.77 -0.46
C ILE A 151 5.95 6.81 -1.98
N ILE A 152 5.55 5.74 -2.67
CA ILE A 152 5.69 5.59 -4.11
C ILE A 152 4.32 5.23 -4.69
N ARG A 153 4.02 5.75 -5.88
CA ARG A 153 2.88 5.29 -6.69
C ARG A 153 3.32 4.33 -7.76
N ARG A 154 2.56 3.24 -7.92
CA ARG A 154 2.69 2.36 -9.08
C ARG A 154 2.29 3.13 -10.36
N LYS A 155 3.00 2.87 -11.46
CA LYS A 155 2.72 3.47 -12.77
C LYS A 155 1.65 2.69 -13.56
N PHE A 156 0.73 2.07 -12.85
CA PHE A 156 -0.34 1.26 -13.42
C PHE A 156 -1.56 1.34 -12.49
N TRP A 157 -2.76 1.21 -13.06
CA TRP A 157 -4.03 0.91 -12.39
C TRP A 157 -4.40 1.73 -11.17
N LYS A 158 -5.15 2.84 -11.31
CA LYS A 158 -5.47 3.76 -10.18
C LYS A 158 -4.25 4.31 -9.42
N ARG A 159 -3.05 3.80 -9.72
CA ARG A 159 -1.73 4.13 -9.19
C ARG A 159 -1.71 3.99 -7.67
N PRO A 160 -1.84 2.76 -7.12
CA PRO A 160 -1.84 2.53 -5.69
C PRO A 160 -0.54 3.03 -5.06
N TYR A 161 -0.70 3.55 -3.85
CA TYR A 161 0.39 3.95 -2.97
C TYR A 161 1.03 2.75 -2.29
N TYR A 162 2.36 2.75 -2.13
CA TYR A 162 3.09 1.77 -1.35
C TYR A 162 4.42 2.34 -0.83
N PHE A 163 4.91 1.79 0.28
CA PHE A 163 6.26 2.01 0.79
C PHE A 163 7.16 0.83 0.41
N ASP A 164 8.33 1.12 -0.16
CA ASP A 164 9.30 0.11 -0.57
C ASP A 164 10.20 -0.33 0.60
N ILE A 165 9.62 -1.18 1.45
CA ILE A 165 10.28 -1.78 2.60
C ILE A 165 10.31 -3.30 2.51
N SER A 166 11.41 -3.89 2.98
CA SER A 166 11.54 -5.33 3.14
C SER A 166 12.25 -5.65 4.44
N LYS A 167 12.07 -6.89 4.92
CA LYS A 167 12.80 -7.41 6.09
C LYS A 167 14.32 -7.25 5.93
N LYS A 168 14.86 -7.51 4.73
CA LYS A 168 16.30 -7.39 4.44
C LYS A 168 16.78 -5.95 4.56
N LYS A 169 16.05 -5.00 3.95
CA LYS A 169 16.37 -3.56 4.02
C LYS A 169 16.37 -3.06 5.46
N LEU A 170 15.33 -3.36 6.22
CA LEU A 170 15.21 -2.92 7.61
C LEU A 170 16.27 -3.55 8.53
N ILE A 171 16.59 -4.84 8.36
CA ILE A 171 17.70 -5.47 9.10
C ILE A 171 19.03 -4.78 8.78
N ASN A 172 19.31 -4.53 7.51
CA ASN A 172 20.56 -3.89 7.09
C ASN A 172 20.70 -2.47 7.63
N PHE A 173 19.59 -1.73 7.78
CA PHE A 173 19.59 -0.39 8.39
C PHE A 173 19.90 -0.41 9.89
N ILE A 174 19.44 -1.44 10.62
CA ILE A 174 19.58 -1.57 12.09
C ILE A 174 20.91 -2.20 12.50
N LYS A 175 21.52 -2.99 11.62
CA LYS A 175 22.84 -3.59 11.85
C LYS A 175 23.87 -2.50 12.09
#